data_AF-A0A5N8HF28-F1
#
_entry.id   AF-A0A5N8HF28-F1
#
_cell.length_a   1.000
_cell.length_b   1.000
_cell.length_c   1.000
_cell.angle_alpha   90.00
_cell.angle_beta   90.00
_cell.angle_gamma   90.00
#
_symmetry.space_group_name_H-M   'P 1'
#
loop_
_entity.id
_entity.type
_entity.pdbx_description
1 polymer ?
#
loop_
_entity_poly.entity_id
_entity_poly.type
_entity_poly.pdbx_seq_one_letter_code
_entity_poly.pdbx_strand_id
1 'polypeptide(L)'
;MQKYISEARLLLALAIPVILAQIAQTAMGFVDTVMAGGYSATDMAAVAIGTSIWLPAILFGHGLLLALTPVIAQLNGSGRRERIAHQVRQGFWLA
;
A
#
# COMPACT_ATOMS: atom_id res chain seq x y z
N MET A 1 -29.66 -10.80 14.48
CA MET A 1 -29.72 -9.80 13.39
C MET A 1 -29.06 -8.46 13.73
N GLN A 2 -29.28 -7.87 14.92
CA GLN A 2 -28.72 -6.53 15.24
C GLN A 2 -27.19 -6.45 15.29
N LYS A 3 -26.48 -7.52 15.69
CA LYS A 3 -25.00 -7.58 15.67
C LYS A 3 -24.40 -7.42 14.27
N TYR A 4 -25.06 -7.96 13.23
CA TYR A 4 -24.59 -7.84 11.84
C TYR A 4 -24.63 -6.40 11.33
N ILE A 5 -25.64 -5.62 11.73
CA ILE A 5 -25.75 -4.21 11.30
C ILE A 5 -24.69 -3.35 11.99
N SER A 6 -24.39 -3.62 13.26
CA SER A 6 -23.30 -2.92 13.97
C SER A 6 -21.92 -3.27 13.40
N GLU A 7 -21.68 -4.55 13.07
CA GLU A 7 -20.42 -4.99 12.44
C GLU A 7 -20.27 -4.44 11.03
N ALA A 8 -21.34 -4.46 10.22
CA ALA A 8 -21.33 -3.88 8.88
C ALA A 8 -21.02 -2.37 8.91
N ARG A 9 -21.55 -1.62 9.88
CA ARG A 9 -21.25 -0.19 10.03
C ARG A 9 -19.79 0.06 10.42
N LEU A 10 -19.22 -0.80 11.25
CA LEU A 10 -17.82 -0.71 11.68
C LEU A 10 -16.85 -1.07 10.54
N LEU A 11 -17.19 -2.11 9.77
CA LEU A 11 -16.48 -2.49 8.56
C LEU A 11 -16.58 -1.40 7.49
N LEU A 12 -17.75 -0.80 7.28
CA LEU A 12 -17.94 0.31 6.33
C LEU A 12 -17.13 1.54 6.71
N ALA A 13 -17.04 1.88 8.00
CA ALA A 13 -16.22 3.01 8.47
C ALA A 13 -14.72 2.85 8.14
N LEU A 14 -14.23 1.60 8.07
CA LEU A 14 -12.86 1.29 7.66
C LEU A 14 -12.74 1.11 6.14
N ALA A 15 -13.74 0.48 5.50
CA ALA A 15 -13.71 0.15 4.09
C ALA A 15 -13.83 1.40 3.21
N ILE A 16 -14.67 2.37 3.58
CA ILE A 16 -14.86 3.62 2.82
C ILE A 16 -13.52 4.36 2.56
N PRO A 17 -12.71 4.68 3.59
CA PRO A 17 -11.44 5.36 3.35
C PRO A 17 -10.44 4.50 2.56
N VAL A 18 -10.44 3.17 2.74
CA VAL A 18 -9.59 2.25 1.97
C VAL A 18 -9.99 2.23 0.49
N ILE A 19 -11.28 2.19 0.19
CA ILE A 19 -11.80 2.23 -1.18
C ILE A 19 -11.43 3.56 -1.84
N LEU A 20 -11.60 4.68 -1.14
CA LEU A 20 -11.20 6.00 -1.64
C LEU A 20 -9.70 6.06 -1.94
N ALA A 21 -8.86 5.51 -1.04
CA ALA A 21 -7.42 5.43 -1.25
C ALA A 21 -7.07 4.60 -2.50
N GLN A 22 -7.73 3.46 -2.72
CA GLN A 22 -7.49 2.65 -3.93
C GLN A 22 -7.95 3.33 -5.21
N ILE A 23 -9.08 4.03 -5.18
CA ILE A 23 -9.55 4.81 -6.32
C ILE A 23 -8.54 5.92 -6.63
N ALA A 24 -8.06 6.64 -5.61
CA ALA A 24 -7.05 7.67 -5.79
C ALA A 24 -5.73 7.11 -6.35
N GLN A 25 -5.28 5.95 -5.86
CA GLN A 25 -4.08 5.28 -6.36
C GLN A 25 -4.21 4.89 -7.83
N THR A 26 -5.36 4.35 -8.22
CA THR A 26 -5.65 3.98 -9.62
C THR A 26 -5.77 5.22 -10.51
N ALA A 27 -6.41 6.27 -10.00
CA ALA A 27 -6.58 7.53 -10.70
C ALA A 27 -5.24 8.23 -10.96
N MET A 28 -4.27 8.17 -10.03
CA MET A 28 -2.92 8.70 -10.26
C MET A 28 -2.28 8.08 -11.51
N GLY A 29 -2.25 6.75 -11.61
CA GLY A 29 -1.70 6.07 -12.79
C GLY A 29 -2.46 6.39 -14.08
N PHE A 30 -3.79 6.54 -14.02
CA PHE A 30 -4.59 6.96 -15.16
C PHE A 30 -4.26 8.39 -15.60
N VAL A 31 -4.16 9.33 -14.66
CA VAL A 31 -3.82 10.73 -14.95
C VAL A 31 -2.41 10.84 -15.52
N ASP A 32 -1.43 10.13 -14.97
CA ASP A 32 -0.06 10.09 -15.50
C ASP A 32 -0.03 9.60 -16.96
N THR A 33 -0.84 8.58 -17.25
CA THR A 33 -1.00 8.01 -18.60
C THR A 33 -1.67 8.99 -19.56
N VAL A 34 -2.74 9.68 -19.13
CA VAL A 34 -3.45 10.68 -19.95
C VAL A 34 -2.59 11.92 -20.19
N MET A 35 -1.87 12.39 -19.17
CA MET A 35 -0.96 13.54 -19.27
C MET A 35 0.21 13.24 -20.21
N ALA A 36 0.79 12.04 -20.14
CA ALA A 36 1.83 11.60 -21.09
C ALA A 36 1.27 11.34 -22.50
N GLY A 37 0.02 10.88 -22.60
CA GLY A 37 -0.69 10.64 -23.86
C GLY A 37 -1.04 11.89 -24.66
N GLY A 38 -1.28 13.01 -23.98
CA GLY A 38 -1.63 14.28 -24.62
C GLY A 38 -0.47 15.01 -25.29
N TYR A 39 0.79 14.68 -24.97
CA TYR A 39 1.97 15.42 -25.44
C TYR A 39 2.68 14.74 -26.63
N SER A 40 2.94 13.43 -26.57
CA SER A 40 3.49 12.66 -27.70
C SER A 40 3.46 11.15 -27.43
N ALA A 41 3.28 10.33 -28.48
CA ALA A 41 3.33 8.86 -28.39
C ALA A 41 4.70 8.32 -27.90
N THR A 42 5.78 9.06 -28.15
CA THR A 42 7.12 8.75 -27.63
C THR A 42 7.21 8.94 -26.11
N ASP A 43 6.50 9.93 -25.55
CA ASP A 43 6.51 10.20 -24.10
C ASP A 43 5.66 9.16 -23.34
N MET A 44 4.57 8.67 -23.93
CA MET A 44 3.85 7.50 -23.41
C MET A 44 4.71 6.25 -23.36
N ALA A 45 5.52 5.99 -24.39
CA ALA A 45 6.42 4.84 -24.41
C ALA A 45 7.47 4.93 -23.28
N ALA A 46 7.97 6.14 -22.99
CA ALA A 46 8.86 6.38 -21.86
C ALA A 46 8.19 6.12 -20.51
N VAL A 47 6.95 6.58 -20.31
CA VAL A 47 6.16 6.32 -19.08
C VAL A 47 5.83 4.84 -18.90
N ALA A 48 5.53 4.12 -19.97
CA ALA A 48 5.26 2.68 -19.92
C ALA A 48 6.50 1.87 -19.49
N ILE A 49 7.69 2.23 -20.00
CA ILE A 49 8.96 1.62 -19.60
C ILE A 49 9.28 1.99 -18.14
N GLY A 50 9.10 3.25 -17.75
CA GLY A 50 9.27 3.71 -16.37
C GLY A 50 8.38 2.94 -15.39
N THR A 51 7.10 2.77 -15.73
CA THR A 51 6.15 1.99 -14.92
C THR A 51 6.54 0.51 -14.81
N SER A 52 7.05 -0.08 -15.90
CA SER A 52 7.51 -1.47 -15.93
C SER A 52 8.73 -1.73 -15.04
N ILE A 53 9.58 -0.73 -14.84
CA ILE A 53 10.74 -0.81 -13.93
C ILE A 53 10.33 -0.45 -12.50
N TRP A 54 9.41 0.50 -12.35
CA TRP A 54 8.91 0.97 -11.06
C TRP A 54 8.12 -0.11 -10.31
N LEU A 55 7.24 -0.86 -10.99
CA LEU A 55 6.42 -1.90 -10.36
C LEU A 55 7.26 -2.96 -9.63
N PRO A 56 8.27 -3.60 -10.25
CA PRO A 56 9.15 -4.54 -9.56
C PRO A 56 9.91 -3.91 -8.41
N ALA A 57 10.40 -2.68 -8.55
CA ALA A 57 11.15 -1.98 -7.51
C ALA A 57 10.28 -1.72 -6.26
N ILE A 58 9.05 -1.23 -6.45
CA ILE A 58 8.15 -0.97 -5.33
C ILE A 58 7.61 -2.27 -4.69
N LEU A 59 7.42 -3.31 -5.50
CA LEU A 59 7.03 -4.65 -5.01
C LEU A 59 8.15 -5.30 -4.19
N PHE A 60 9.42 -5.07 -4.56
CA PHE A 60 10.57 -5.55 -3.78
C PHE A 60 10.58 -4.93 -2.37
N GLY A 61 10.46 -3.61 -2.27
CA GLY A 61 10.35 -2.91 -0.99
C GLY A 61 9.11 -3.34 -0.18
N HIS A 62 7.95 -3.44 -0.84
CA HIS A 62 6.74 -3.98 -0.20
C HIS A 62 6.92 -5.41 0.32
N GLY A 63 7.59 -6.27 -0.46
CA GLY A 63 7.88 -7.65 -0.08
C GLY A 63 8.73 -7.73 1.19
N LEU A 64 9.73 -6.86 1.32
CA LEU A 64 10.54 -6.77 2.53
C LEU A 64 9.73 -6.27 3.73
N LEU A 65 8.85 -5.30 3.52
CA LEU A 65 7.96 -4.80 4.57
C LEU A 65 6.91 -5.83 5.01
N LEU A 66 6.43 -6.69 4.10
CA LEU A 66 5.50 -7.77 4.46
C LEU A 66 6.12 -8.78 5.45
N ALA A 67 7.45 -8.92 5.48
CA ALA A 67 8.14 -9.73 6.47
C ALA A 67 8.04 -9.14 7.90
N LEU A 68 7.82 -7.84 8.06
CA LEU A 68 7.61 -7.22 9.38
C LEU A 68 6.25 -7.54 9.99
N THR A 69 5.22 -7.69 9.18
CA THR A 69 3.85 -7.95 9.65
C THR A 69 3.75 -9.15 10.60
N PRO A 70 4.28 -10.35 10.27
CA PRO A 70 4.27 -11.48 11.20
C PRO A 70 5.16 -11.26 12.43
N VAL A 71 6.29 -10.55 12.30
CA VAL A 71 7.18 -10.23 13.43
C VAL A 71 6.47 -9.34 14.45
N ILE A 72 5.75 -8.31 13.98
CA ILE A 72 4.96 -7.42 14.82
C ILE A 72 3.78 -8.18 15.45
N ALA A 73 3.10 -9.05 14.68
CA ALA A 73 2.01 -9.87 15.20
C ALA A 73 2.49 -10.80 16.34
N GLN A 74 3.68 -11.40 16.19
CA GLN A 74 4.27 -12.27 17.21
C GLN A 74 4.71 -11.51 18.47
N LEU A 75 5.27 -10.30 18.31
CA LEU A 75 5.64 -9.43 19.43
C LEU A 75 4.42 -8.90 20.19
N ASN A 76 3.35 -8.55 19.48
CA ASN A 76 2.10 -8.13 20.09
C ASN A 76 1.41 -9.29 20.82
N GLY A 77 1.44 -10.51 20.25
CA GLY A 77 0.89 -11.71 20.89
C GLY A 77 1.66 -12.18 22.13
N SER A 78 2.97 -11.89 22.21
CA SER A 78 3.82 -12.22 23.38
C SER A 78 3.84 -11.13 24.47
N GLY A 79 3.02 -10.08 24.34
CA GLY A 79 2.91 -8.99 25.33
C GLY A 79 4.08 -8.00 25.33
N ARG A 80 5.11 -8.19 24.51
CA ARG A 80 6.33 -7.37 24.46
C ARG A 80 6.17 -6.16 23.54
N ARG A 81 5.14 -5.34 23.79
CA ARG A 81 4.78 -4.19 22.93
C ARG A 81 5.89 -3.13 22.86
N GLU A 82 6.72 -3.00 23.89
CA GLU A 82 7.85 -2.05 23.89
C GLU A 82 8.89 -2.34 22.81
N ARG A 83 9.00 -3.59 22.32
CA ARG A 83 9.96 -3.96 21.27
C ARG A 83 9.44 -3.74 19.84
N ILE A 84 8.13 -3.48 19.68
CA ILE A 84 7.51 -3.26 18.36
C ILE A 84 8.10 -2.03 17.69
N ALA A 85 8.23 -0.92 18.40
CA ALA A 85 8.77 0.33 17.84
C ALA A 85 10.22 0.18 17.35
N HIS A 86 11.04 -0.60 18.07
CA HIS A 86 12.42 -0.85 17.67
C HIS A 86 12.52 -1.68 16.39
N GLN A 87 11.70 -2.74 16.31
CA GLN A 87 11.64 -3.63 15.14
C GLN A 87 11.08 -2.92 13.91
N VAL A 88 10.04 -2.09 14.07
CA VAL A 88 9.51 -1.25 12.98
C VAL A 88 10.59 -0.30 12.46
N ARG A 89 11.35 0.34 13.34
CA ARG A 89 12.43 1.26 12.94
C ARG A 89 13.57 0.53 12.23
N GLN A 90 13.93 -0.67 12.66
CA GLN A 90 14.93 -1.49 11.99
C GLN A 90 14.44 -2.01 10.64
N GLY A 91 13.17 -2.42 10.56
CA GLY A 91 12.54 -2.82 9.31
C GLY A 91 12.49 -1.71 8.27
N PHE A 92 12.18 -0.49 8.70
CA PHE A 92 12.23 0.69 7.85
C PHE A 92 13.66 1.10 7.46
N TRP A 93 14.68 0.74 8.25
CA TRP A 93 16.08 0.97 7.91
C TRP A 93 16.62 -0.04 6.88
N LEU A 94 16.02 -1.23 6.83
CA LEU A 94 16.39 -2.33 5.93
C LEU A 94 15.74 -2.21 4.54
N ALA A 95 14.61 -1.50 4.43
CA ALA A 95 13.86 -1.27 3.20
C ALA A 95 14.23 0.05 2.52
#